data_AF-A0A7J2R854-F1
#
_entry.id   AF-A0A7J2R854-F1
#
_cell.length_a   1.000
_cell.length_b   1.000
_cell.length_c   1.000
_cell.angle_alpha   90.00
_cell.angle_beta   90.00
_cell.angle_gamma   90.00
#
_symmetry.space_group_name_H-M   'P 1'
#
loop_
_entity.id
_entity.type
_entity.pdbx_description
1 polymer ?
#
loop_
_entity_poly.entity_id
_entity_poly.type
_entity_poly.pdbx_seq_one_letter_code
_entity_poly.pdbx_strand_id
1 'polypeptide(L)'
;MTLIRDINNILEYGRKTTSYKYATLLAIFDFITEHPSELAINNLHFIPIVYLARQFISYYYPFSFHNFYQGSLAADKSLKVLNYIDEFKVKTRSGDNTTDKIHQKIRTLKEGGVFWVNRLYELPDSLTETLIKLLWQVRQRILLQPLTFLHKVKGEIIRFFSILNSDLPFKSSYDEHREGAIKQRKPPVITWADILQYDKTALVIDDLTYQELARYRFWTRDVILKAWFNYCLEGESKRNNSTSIEILLFKLLGYIYTSDLARDPLLISHYRDLYEELGAKICVYTGNLIKSGADYHIDHLLPWSYYPINRFWNLYPSEPSINIKKSNNIPEWTDFLEENIRSHIQLCLSHKEHPLIYNDLNYYYYNLMKNRDLDILNRENKLIEKEIISFLKSERKKLLEIVPGRIFKPIENDNEEDLKS
;
A
#
# COMPACT_ATOMS: atom_id res chain seq x y z
N MET A 1 4.75 25.88 -8.00
CA MET A 1 5.39 25.74 -9.33
C MET A 1 6.83 25.21 -9.29
N THR A 2 7.65 25.53 -8.27
CA THR A 2 9.03 25.01 -8.15
C THR A 2 9.09 23.49 -8.04
N LEU A 3 8.39 22.89 -7.07
CA LEU A 3 8.41 21.45 -6.80
C LEU A 3 8.16 20.56 -8.03
N ILE A 4 7.13 20.84 -8.83
CA ILE A 4 6.82 20.09 -10.06
C ILE A 4 7.92 20.26 -11.12
N ARG A 5 8.48 21.47 -11.25
CA ARG A 5 9.64 21.71 -12.13
C ARG A 5 10.86 20.92 -11.67
N ASP A 6 11.09 20.83 -10.37
CA ASP A 6 12.22 20.10 -9.80
C ASP A 6 12.05 18.58 -9.92
N ILE A 7 10.83 18.04 -9.75
CA ILE A 7 10.50 16.66 -10.09
C ILE A 7 10.74 16.40 -11.58
N ASN A 8 10.29 17.29 -12.48
CA ASN A 8 10.56 17.15 -13.90
C ASN A 8 12.07 17.18 -14.20
N ASN A 9 12.82 18.05 -13.53
CA ASN A 9 14.30 18.08 -13.63
C ASN A 9 14.92 16.76 -13.16
N ILE A 10 14.40 16.11 -12.11
CA ILE A 10 14.88 14.81 -11.63
C ILE A 10 14.61 13.71 -12.66
N LEU A 11 13.45 13.74 -13.32
CA LEU A 11 13.08 12.78 -14.36
C LEU A 11 13.90 12.96 -15.64
N GLU A 12 13.98 14.19 -16.17
CA GLU A 12 14.68 14.57 -17.41
C GLU A 12 16.22 14.68 -17.25
N TYR A 13 16.69 15.50 -16.30
CA TYR A 13 18.10 15.91 -16.18
C TYR A 13 18.87 15.24 -15.03
N GLY A 14 18.18 14.53 -14.13
CA GLY A 14 18.78 13.73 -13.08
C GLY A 14 19.73 12.69 -13.69
N ARG A 15 21.04 13.02 -13.66
CA ARG A 15 22.09 12.38 -14.47
C ARG A 15 21.99 10.85 -14.48
N LYS A 16 22.19 10.27 -15.67
CA LYS A 16 22.34 8.82 -15.93
C LYS A 16 22.99 8.10 -14.74
N THR A 17 22.35 7.06 -14.21
CA THR A 17 23.05 5.86 -13.69
C THR A 17 22.12 4.74 -13.23
N THR A 18 20.91 5.00 -12.72
CA THR A 18 20.09 3.93 -12.10
C THR A 18 18.58 4.14 -12.18
N SER A 19 17.81 3.06 -12.22
CA SER A 19 16.34 3.11 -12.10
C SER A 19 15.78 3.40 -10.70
N TYR A 20 16.58 3.37 -9.61
CA TYR A 20 16.07 3.64 -8.26
C TYR A 20 15.38 4.99 -8.15
N LYS A 21 15.78 6.02 -8.91
CA LYS A 21 15.11 7.33 -8.85
C LYS A 21 13.62 7.23 -9.18
N TYR A 22 13.26 6.39 -10.17
CA TYR A 22 11.87 6.15 -10.55
C TYR A 22 11.16 5.34 -9.47
N ALA A 23 11.76 4.23 -9.01
CA ALA A 23 11.19 3.39 -7.96
C ALA A 23 10.98 4.13 -6.62
N THR A 24 11.90 5.01 -6.22
CA THR A 24 11.76 5.84 -5.00
C THR A 24 10.64 6.85 -5.16
N LEU A 25 10.62 7.62 -6.25
CA LEU A 25 9.56 8.61 -6.47
C LEU A 25 8.20 7.91 -6.57
N LEU A 26 8.12 6.80 -7.30
CA LEU A 26 6.90 6.00 -7.42
C LEU A 26 6.43 5.48 -6.05
N ALA A 27 7.33 4.94 -5.21
CA ALA A 27 6.98 4.50 -3.86
C ALA A 27 6.46 5.64 -2.97
N ILE A 28 7.01 6.85 -3.11
CA ILE A 28 6.53 8.03 -2.37
C ILE A 28 5.14 8.45 -2.87
N PHE A 29 4.91 8.48 -4.18
CA PHE A 29 3.61 8.83 -4.75
C PHE A 29 2.54 7.76 -4.52
N ASP A 30 2.91 6.48 -4.52
CA ASP A 30 2.02 5.39 -4.11
C ASP A 30 1.67 5.52 -2.62
N PHE A 31 2.61 5.83 -1.72
CA PHE A 31 2.31 6.10 -0.31
C PHE A 31 1.33 7.26 -0.15
N ILE A 32 1.57 8.40 -0.82
CA ILE A 32 0.69 9.57 -0.78
C ILE A 32 -0.71 9.26 -1.36
N THR A 33 -0.81 8.25 -2.22
CA THR A 33 -2.09 7.78 -2.80
C THR A 33 -2.80 6.77 -1.91
N GLU A 34 -2.07 5.86 -1.25
CA GLU A 34 -2.57 4.93 -0.23
C GLU A 34 -2.99 5.66 1.06
N HIS A 35 -2.37 6.82 1.35
CA HIS A 35 -2.61 7.64 2.54
C HIS A 35 -3.08 9.07 2.17
N PRO A 36 -4.26 9.25 1.53
CA PRO A 36 -4.78 10.57 1.11
C PRO A 36 -5.12 11.52 2.27
N SER A 37 -4.91 11.04 3.50
CA SER A 37 -5.41 11.57 4.76
C SER A 37 -4.37 11.53 5.87
N GLU A 38 -3.11 11.29 5.49
CA GLU A 38 -1.95 11.47 6.33
C GLU A 38 -1.98 12.85 7.02
N LEU A 39 -1.92 12.85 8.35
CA LEU A 39 -1.83 14.07 9.14
C LEU A 39 -0.38 14.31 9.56
N ALA A 40 0.10 15.53 9.36
CA ALA A 40 1.43 15.93 9.77
C ALA A 40 1.57 15.93 11.30
N ILE A 41 2.66 15.35 11.82
CA ILE A 41 3.08 15.54 13.22
C ILE A 41 4.14 16.63 13.24
N ASN A 42 3.91 17.72 13.97
CA ASN A 42 4.84 18.86 14.03
C ASN A 42 5.24 19.40 12.64
N ASN A 43 4.26 19.48 11.71
CA ASN A 43 4.43 19.85 10.30
C ASN A 43 5.31 18.91 9.47
N LEU A 44 5.45 17.64 9.89
CA LEU A 44 6.22 16.60 9.20
C LEU A 44 5.40 15.33 8.94
N HIS A 45 5.61 14.73 7.79
CA HIS A 45 5.08 13.44 7.35
C HIS A 45 6.19 12.38 7.35
N PHE A 46 5.83 11.13 7.64
CA PHE A 46 6.80 10.06 7.91
C PHE A 46 6.48 8.79 7.11
N ILE A 47 7.29 8.49 6.10
CA ILE A 47 7.15 7.28 5.28
C ILE A 47 8.19 6.24 5.73
N PRO A 48 7.80 5.09 6.30
CA PRO A 48 8.75 4.06 6.76
C PRO A 48 9.66 3.58 5.64
N ILE A 49 10.98 3.47 5.86
CA ILE A 49 11.90 3.01 4.79
C ILE A 49 11.62 1.55 4.40
N VAL A 50 11.11 0.74 5.32
CA VAL A 50 10.62 -0.61 5.01
C VAL A 50 9.37 -0.64 4.13
N TYR A 51 8.49 0.38 4.16
CA TYR A 51 7.40 0.52 3.17
C TYR A 51 7.99 0.76 1.77
N LEU A 52 8.99 1.64 1.63
CA LEU A 52 9.69 1.80 0.35
C LEU A 52 10.30 0.46 -0.08
N ALA A 53 10.91 -0.29 0.83
CA ALA A 53 11.48 -1.60 0.51
C ALA A 53 10.44 -2.62 0.00
N ARG A 54 9.22 -2.64 0.54
CA ARG A 54 8.07 -3.40 0.00
C ARG A 54 7.79 -3.00 -1.45
N GLN A 55 7.54 -1.70 -1.68
CA GLN A 55 7.19 -1.18 -3.01
C GLN A 55 8.29 -1.50 -4.03
N PHE A 56 9.57 -1.38 -3.65
CA PHE A 56 10.69 -1.78 -4.48
C PHE A 56 10.66 -3.26 -4.87
N ILE A 57 10.42 -4.18 -3.94
CA ILE A 57 10.31 -5.60 -4.29
C ILE A 57 9.18 -5.78 -5.31
N SER A 58 8.02 -5.16 -5.07
CA SER A 58 6.89 -5.20 -5.99
C SER A 58 7.27 -4.70 -7.39
N TYR A 59 7.81 -3.49 -7.52
CA TYR A 59 8.15 -2.95 -8.84
C TYR A 59 9.24 -3.75 -9.57
N TYR A 60 10.25 -4.27 -8.85
CA TYR A 60 11.37 -4.98 -9.47
C TYR A 60 11.09 -6.48 -9.74
N TYR A 61 10.09 -7.10 -9.09
CA TYR A 61 9.79 -8.52 -9.25
C TYR A 61 9.39 -8.92 -10.69
N PRO A 62 8.53 -8.19 -11.42
CA PRO A 62 8.19 -8.51 -12.81
C PRO A 62 9.41 -8.49 -13.73
N PHE A 63 10.29 -7.49 -13.58
CA PHE A 63 11.51 -7.41 -14.39
C PHE A 63 12.44 -8.59 -14.10
N SER A 64 12.61 -8.97 -12.83
CA SER A 64 13.34 -10.18 -12.43
C SER A 64 12.67 -11.46 -12.95
N PHE A 65 11.33 -11.55 -13.01
CA PHE A 65 10.63 -12.72 -13.55
C PHE A 65 10.90 -12.89 -15.06
N HIS A 66 10.77 -11.81 -15.82
CA HIS A 66 10.94 -11.81 -17.27
C HIS A 66 12.41 -11.68 -17.75
N ASN A 67 13.38 -11.69 -16.83
CA ASN A 67 14.80 -11.43 -17.08
C ASN A 67 15.05 -10.12 -17.87
N PHE A 68 14.25 -9.09 -17.56
CA PHE A 68 14.31 -7.79 -18.21
C PHE A 68 15.36 -6.90 -17.53
N TYR A 69 16.28 -6.32 -18.29
CA TYR A 69 17.37 -5.52 -17.74
C TYR A 69 17.08 -4.02 -17.83
N GLN A 70 17.25 -3.32 -16.71
CA GLN A 70 17.08 -1.88 -16.65
C GLN A 70 18.45 -1.21 -16.76
N GLY A 71 18.62 -0.37 -17.79
CA GLY A 71 19.82 0.45 -17.98
C GLY A 71 20.97 -0.21 -18.76
N SER A 72 22.06 0.53 -18.93
CA SER A 72 23.24 0.12 -19.69
C SER A 72 24.15 -0.84 -18.92
N LEU A 73 24.67 -1.84 -19.63
CA LEU A 73 25.56 -2.89 -19.15
C LEU A 73 26.66 -2.42 -18.16
N ALA A 74 26.94 -3.29 -17.18
CA ALA A 74 28.07 -3.30 -16.24
C ALA A 74 28.06 -2.40 -14.99
N ALA A 75 27.27 -1.33 -14.88
CA ALA A 75 27.39 -0.39 -13.73
C ALA A 75 26.10 -0.08 -12.94
N ASP A 76 24.90 -0.49 -13.40
CA ASP A 76 23.69 -0.12 -12.69
C ASP A 76 23.59 -0.80 -11.32
N LYS A 77 23.38 0.03 -10.30
CA LYS A 77 23.06 -0.37 -8.94
C LYS A 77 21.79 -1.23 -8.89
N SER A 78 20.87 -1.09 -9.86
CA SER A 78 19.51 -1.69 -9.88
C SER A 78 19.56 -3.22 -9.94
N LEU A 79 20.58 -3.73 -10.63
CA LEU A 79 20.98 -5.14 -10.64
C LEU A 79 21.09 -5.72 -9.22
N LYS A 80 21.45 -4.96 -8.19
CA LYS A 80 21.49 -5.49 -6.82
C LYS A 80 20.11 -5.88 -6.28
N VAL A 81 19.06 -5.09 -6.53
CA VAL A 81 17.70 -5.44 -6.10
C VAL A 81 17.17 -6.62 -6.92
N LEU A 82 17.40 -6.64 -8.23
CA LEU A 82 17.07 -7.80 -9.07
C LEU A 82 17.77 -9.07 -8.56
N ASN A 83 19.07 -9.02 -8.31
CA ASN A 83 19.84 -10.14 -7.76
C ASN A 83 19.33 -10.62 -6.38
N TYR A 84 18.85 -9.72 -5.50
CA TYR A 84 18.24 -10.12 -4.23
C TYR A 84 16.91 -10.85 -4.46
N ILE A 85 16.10 -10.40 -5.42
CA ILE A 85 14.85 -11.06 -5.82
C ILE A 85 15.15 -12.41 -6.49
N ASP A 86 16.22 -12.53 -7.28
CA ASP A 86 16.66 -13.79 -7.86
C ASP A 86 17.16 -14.78 -6.78
N GLU A 87 17.96 -14.33 -5.81
CA GLU A 87 18.36 -15.13 -4.64
C GLU A 87 17.12 -15.63 -3.87
N PHE A 88 16.14 -14.75 -3.67
CA PHE A 88 14.86 -15.07 -3.03
C PHE A 88 14.07 -16.12 -3.80
N LYS A 89 13.85 -15.94 -5.11
CA LYS A 89 13.15 -16.90 -5.98
C LYS A 89 13.82 -18.28 -5.98
N VAL A 90 15.15 -18.34 -6.02
CA VAL A 90 15.88 -19.61 -5.94
C VAL A 90 15.61 -20.27 -4.59
N LYS A 91 15.74 -19.54 -3.48
CA LYS A 91 15.52 -20.09 -2.14
C LYS A 91 14.08 -20.56 -1.89
N THR A 92 13.07 -19.82 -2.35
CA THR A 92 11.68 -20.27 -2.24
C THR A 92 11.38 -21.48 -3.12
N ARG A 93 12.10 -21.68 -4.23
CA ARG A 93 11.99 -22.88 -5.08
C ARG A 93 12.75 -24.09 -4.55
N SER A 94 13.90 -23.89 -3.89
CA SER A 94 14.77 -24.95 -3.38
C SER A 94 14.49 -25.40 -1.93
N GLY A 95 13.57 -24.74 -1.22
CA GLY A 95 13.21 -25.13 0.15
C GLY A 95 12.49 -26.47 0.20
N ASP A 96 13.14 -27.49 0.75
CA ASP A 96 12.57 -28.81 1.04
C ASP A 96 11.80 -28.78 2.38
N ASN A 97 10.74 -27.98 2.39
CA ASN A 97 9.54 -28.16 3.21
C ASN A 97 8.45 -27.19 2.73
N THR A 98 7.25 -27.22 3.32
CA THR A 98 6.15 -28.07 2.82
C THR A 98 4.81 -27.61 3.35
N THR A 99 4.74 -27.02 4.55
CA THR A 99 3.48 -26.59 5.20
C THR A 99 3.26 -25.07 5.24
N ASP A 100 4.28 -24.26 4.93
CA ASP A 100 4.18 -22.80 4.92
C ASP A 100 3.29 -22.32 3.76
N LYS A 101 2.09 -21.81 4.10
CA LYS A 101 1.09 -21.30 3.14
C LYS A 101 1.64 -20.14 2.29
N ILE A 102 2.55 -19.32 2.83
CA ILE A 102 3.17 -18.20 2.11
C ILE A 102 4.15 -18.74 1.06
N HIS A 103 5.05 -19.66 1.43
CA HIS A 103 5.97 -20.28 0.46
C HIS A 103 5.26 -21.12 -0.59
N GLN A 104 4.22 -21.88 -0.22
CA GLN A 104 3.42 -22.62 -1.20
C GLN A 104 2.77 -21.67 -2.22
N LYS A 105 2.10 -20.60 -1.75
CA LYS A 105 1.52 -19.57 -2.64
C LYS A 105 2.60 -18.93 -3.52
N ILE A 106 3.75 -18.54 -2.97
CA ILE A 106 4.84 -17.94 -3.75
C ILE A 106 5.39 -18.89 -4.83
N ARG A 107 5.49 -20.20 -4.55
CA ARG A 107 5.96 -21.22 -5.50
C ARG A 107 4.98 -21.50 -6.64
N THR A 108 3.67 -21.38 -6.42
CA THR A 108 2.64 -21.68 -7.44
C THR A 108 2.40 -20.54 -8.44
N LEU A 109 2.96 -19.35 -8.18
CA LEU A 109 2.70 -18.16 -8.99
C LEU A 109 3.53 -18.12 -10.27
N LYS A 110 2.81 -17.95 -11.39
CA LYS A 110 3.36 -17.54 -12.70
C LYS A 110 3.73 -16.03 -12.67
N GLU A 111 3.74 -15.38 -13.83
CA GLU A 111 4.09 -13.95 -14.04
C GLU A 111 3.50 -12.98 -13.00
N GLY A 112 2.27 -13.24 -12.52
CA GLY A 112 1.59 -12.43 -11.48
C GLY A 112 2.10 -12.57 -10.03
N GLY A 113 3.23 -13.25 -9.77
CA GLY A 113 3.77 -13.43 -8.42
C GLY A 113 4.07 -12.13 -7.65
N VAL A 114 4.26 -11.03 -8.38
CA VAL A 114 4.44 -9.68 -7.84
C VAL A 114 3.32 -9.23 -6.91
N PHE A 115 2.06 -9.49 -7.27
CA PHE A 115 0.90 -8.98 -6.55
C PHE A 115 0.79 -9.57 -5.15
N TRP A 116 1.26 -10.80 -4.97
CA TRP A 116 1.30 -11.45 -3.67
C TRP A 116 2.30 -10.80 -2.71
N VAL A 117 3.43 -10.28 -3.18
CA VAL A 117 4.38 -9.64 -2.27
C VAL A 117 3.73 -8.46 -1.55
N ASN A 118 3.03 -7.56 -2.25
CA ASN A 118 2.31 -6.45 -1.60
C ASN A 118 1.17 -6.93 -0.68
N ARG A 119 0.42 -7.97 -1.08
CA ARG A 119 -0.74 -8.51 -0.34
C ARG A 119 -0.36 -9.32 0.91
N LEU A 120 0.78 -10.00 0.92
CA LEU A 120 1.28 -10.77 2.08
C LEU A 120 1.50 -9.87 3.31
N TYR A 121 1.76 -8.59 3.09
CA TYR A 121 1.89 -7.58 4.14
C TYR A 121 0.53 -7.07 4.69
N GLU A 122 -0.60 -7.48 4.09
CA GLU A 122 -1.94 -7.24 4.63
C GLU A 122 -2.47 -8.42 5.46
N LEU A 123 -1.74 -9.54 5.50
CA LEU A 123 -2.10 -10.72 6.27
C LEU A 123 -1.50 -10.67 7.70
N PRO A 124 -2.18 -11.26 8.69
CA PRO A 124 -1.67 -11.35 10.06
C PRO A 124 -0.58 -12.42 10.25
N ASP A 125 -0.28 -13.21 9.21
CA ASP A 125 0.74 -14.24 9.24
C ASP A 125 2.15 -13.65 9.42
N SER A 126 3.02 -14.36 10.15
CA SER A 126 4.43 -13.95 10.28
C SER A 126 5.19 -14.09 8.96
N LEU A 127 6.01 -13.09 8.63
CA LEU A 127 6.77 -13.06 7.39
C LEU A 127 7.96 -14.01 7.46
N THR A 128 8.04 -14.91 6.48
CA THR A 128 9.10 -15.94 6.42
C THR A 128 10.52 -15.34 6.44
N GLU A 129 11.50 -16.05 7.01
CA GLU A 129 12.86 -15.52 7.15
C GLU A 129 13.46 -15.06 5.82
N THR A 130 13.23 -15.80 4.73
CA THR A 130 13.69 -15.46 3.38
C THR A 130 13.11 -14.13 2.89
N LEU A 131 11.83 -13.85 3.19
CA LEU A 131 11.16 -12.60 2.82
C LEU A 131 11.68 -11.43 3.67
N ILE A 132 11.86 -11.63 4.98
CA ILE A 132 12.47 -10.62 5.85
C ILE A 132 13.92 -10.32 5.44
N LYS A 133 14.68 -11.33 5.02
CA LYS A 133 16.04 -11.13 4.48
C LYS A 133 16.01 -10.25 3.22
N LEU A 134 15.15 -10.58 2.25
CA LEU A 134 14.98 -9.78 1.03
C LEU A 134 14.60 -8.34 1.35
N LEU A 135 13.58 -8.15 2.18
CA LEU A 135 13.07 -6.85 2.61
C LEU A 135 14.16 -6.02 3.28
N TRP A 136 14.96 -6.60 4.18
CA TRP A 136 16.06 -5.90 4.82
C TRP A 136 17.23 -5.60 3.86
N GLN A 137 17.54 -6.49 2.92
CA GLN A 137 18.54 -6.24 1.86
C GLN A 137 18.11 -5.05 0.97
N VAL A 138 16.83 -4.97 0.58
CA VAL A 138 16.29 -3.85 -0.21
C VAL A 138 16.24 -2.56 0.62
N ARG A 139 15.81 -2.61 1.88
CA ARG A 139 15.85 -1.48 2.84
C ARG A 139 17.27 -0.91 2.97
N GLN A 140 18.25 -1.76 3.24
CA GLN A 140 19.67 -1.38 3.29
C GLN A 140 20.14 -0.79 1.95
N ARG A 141 19.64 -1.30 0.82
CA ARG A 141 20.00 -0.80 -0.51
C ARG A 141 19.40 0.57 -0.83
N ILE A 142 18.23 0.89 -0.27
CA ILE A 142 17.65 2.24 -0.31
C ILE A 142 18.51 3.18 0.55
N LEU A 143 18.85 2.82 1.79
CA LEU A 143 19.68 3.64 2.68
C LEU A 143 21.09 3.91 2.12
N LEU A 144 21.74 2.90 1.53
CA LEU A 144 23.04 3.02 0.87
C LEU A 144 23.01 3.81 -0.45
N GLN A 145 21.84 4.29 -0.87
CA GLN A 145 21.67 5.18 -2.01
C GLN A 145 21.07 6.49 -1.52
N PRO A 146 21.92 7.44 -1.09
CA PRO A 146 21.44 8.65 -0.46
C PRO A 146 20.48 9.37 -1.41
N LEU A 147 19.37 9.86 -0.87
CA LEU A 147 18.32 10.60 -1.57
C LEU A 147 18.77 12.03 -1.94
N THR A 148 20.09 12.26 -1.94
CA THR A 148 20.80 13.46 -2.38
C THR A 148 20.68 13.73 -3.89
N PHE A 149 20.04 12.85 -4.65
CA PHE A 149 19.89 12.99 -6.11
C PHE A 149 18.72 13.89 -6.54
N LEU A 150 18.01 14.50 -5.59
CA LEU A 150 16.90 15.42 -5.84
C LEU A 150 17.40 16.86 -6.05
N HIS A 151 18.36 16.99 -6.95
CA HIS A 151 19.00 18.22 -7.44
C HIS A 151 19.81 19.10 -6.46
N LYS A 152 20.90 19.64 -7.01
CA LYS A 152 21.40 20.94 -6.57
C LYS A 152 20.75 22.02 -7.43
N VAL A 153 20.31 23.11 -6.82
CA VAL A 153 19.83 24.33 -7.51
C VAL A 153 20.76 25.46 -7.10
N LYS A 154 21.37 26.15 -8.08
CA LYS A 154 22.36 27.23 -7.88
C LYS A 154 23.55 26.89 -6.94
N GLY A 155 23.85 25.61 -6.75
CA GLY A 155 24.96 25.12 -5.91
C GLY A 155 24.53 24.59 -4.54
N GLU A 156 23.36 25.00 -4.05
CA GLU A 156 22.76 24.51 -2.81
C GLU A 156 22.07 23.15 -3.03
N ILE A 157 22.13 22.28 -2.02
CA ILE A 157 21.44 20.98 -2.06
C ILE A 157 20.01 21.19 -1.56
N ILE A 158 19.04 21.21 -2.47
CA ILE A 158 17.63 21.17 -2.06
C ILE A 158 17.31 19.74 -1.63
N ARG A 159 16.93 19.57 -0.36
CA ARG A 159 16.54 18.26 0.20
C ARG A 159 15.03 18.25 0.39
N PHE A 160 14.30 17.87 -0.65
CA PHE A 160 12.84 17.67 -0.56
C PHE A 160 12.45 16.61 0.49
N PHE A 161 13.34 15.64 0.73
CA PHE A 161 13.16 14.60 1.72
C PHE A 161 14.40 14.49 2.61
N SER A 162 14.18 14.24 3.90
CA SER A 162 15.23 13.84 4.84
C SER A 162 15.06 12.37 5.26
N ILE A 163 16.02 11.83 6.00
CA ILE A 163 15.91 10.54 6.70
C ILE A 163 16.02 10.83 8.19
N LEU A 164 15.11 10.26 8.97
CA LEU A 164 15.17 10.25 10.42
C LEU A 164 15.25 8.81 10.90
N ASN A 165 16.15 8.57 11.85
CA ASN A 165 16.17 7.37 12.68
C ASN A 165 15.86 7.80 14.13
N SER A 166 14.85 7.20 14.75
CA SER A 166 14.35 7.57 16.08
C SER A 166 15.31 7.27 17.24
N ASP A 167 16.38 6.48 17.02
CA ASP A 167 17.46 6.29 18.01
C ASP A 167 18.42 7.49 18.10
N LEU A 168 18.24 8.51 17.26
CA LEU A 168 19.09 9.70 17.20
C LEU A 168 18.27 10.99 17.41
N PRO A 169 18.84 12.03 18.05
CA PRO A 169 18.15 13.30 18.24
C PRO A 169 17.69 13.93 16.92
N PHE A 170 16.51 14.54 16.87
CA PHE A 170 15.97 15.20 15.66
C PHE A 170 16.92 16.23 15.01
N LYS A 171 17.81 16.84 15.82
CA LYS A 171 18.83 17.80 15.37
C LYS A 171 20.04 17.16 14.66
N SER A 172 20.13 15.84 14.61
CA SER A 172 21.22 15.16 13.91
C SER A 172 21.15 15.39 12.40
N SER A 173 22.30 15.30 11.76
CA SER A 173 22.39 15.41 10.31
C SER A 173 21.73 14.20 9.63
N TYR A 174 21.27 14.42 8.39
CA TYR A 174 20.84 13.35 7.47
C TYR A 174 21.84 12.18 7.38
N ASP A 175 23.14 12.50 7.39
CA ASP A 175 24.21 11.53 7.29
C ASP A 175 24.31 10.66 8.56
N GLU A 176 24.23 11.27 9.75
CA GLU A 176 24.14 10.55 11.03
C GLU A 176 22.89 9.66 11.11
N HIS A 177 21.70 10.20 10.79
CA HIS A 177 20.45 9.41 10.80
C HIS A 177 20.50 8.22 9.83
N ARG A 178 21.04 8.42 8.62
CA ARG A 178 21.24 7.34 7.64
C ARG A 178 22.24 6.29 8.15
N GLU A 179 23.36 6.71 8.74
CA GLU A 179 24.35 5.77 9.27
C GLU A 179 23.82 4.98 10.47
N GLY A 180 23.04 5.59 11.35
CA GLY A 180 22.29 4.90 12.39
C GLY A 180 21.31 3.88 11.80
N ALA A 181 20.56 4.26 10.76
CA ALA A 181 19.60 3.38 10.08
C ALA A 181 20.24 2.16 9.40
N ILE A 182 21.45 2.32 8.85
CA ILE A 182 22.24 1.23 8.28
C ILE A 182 22.70 0.25 9.37
N LYS A 183 23.09 0.76 10.55
CA LYS A 183 23.54 -0.05 11.71
C LYS A 183 22.40 -0.84 12.38
N GLN A 184 21.13 -0.54 12.08
CA GLN A 184 19.99 -1.28 12.64
C GLN A 184 20.01 -2.76 12.23
N ARG A 185 19.90 -3.66 13.23
CA ARG A 185 19.83 -5.12 13.04
C ARG A 185 18.58 -5.52 12.26
N LYS A 186 18.65 -6.63 11.53
CA LYS A 186 17.48 -7.24 10.85
C LYS A 186 16.49 -7.74 11.91
N PRO A 187 15.16 -7.56 11.74
CA PRO A 187 14.17 -8.16 12.62
C PRO A 187 14.22 -9.71 12.58
N PRO A 188 13.71 -10.37 13.65
CA PRO A 188 13.36 -11.79 13.62
C PRO A 188 12.12 -12.04 12.74
N VAL A 189 11.64 -13.28 12.67
CA VAL A 189 10.36 -13.63 12.03
C VAL A 189 9.21 -13.01 12.83
N ILE A 190 8.52 -12.03 12.24
CA ILE A 190 7.43 -11.24 12.82
C ILE A 190 6.42 -10.83 11.72
N THR A 191 5.27 -10.27 12.10
CA THR A 191 4.25 -9.82 11.13
C THR A 191 4.67 -8.53 10.41
N TRP A 192 3.95 -8.11 9.37
CA TRP A 192 4.19 -6.81 8.74
C TRP A 192 3.94 -5.62 9.67
N ALA A 193 2.88 -5.69 10.47
CA ALA A 193 2.56 -4.67 11.46
C ALA A 193 3.72 -4.48 12.46
N ASP A 194 4.30 -5.59 12.92
CA ASP A 194 5.46 -5.56 13.82
C ASP A 194 6.72 -5.05 13.10
N ILE A 195 6.94 -5.37 11.81
CA ILE A 195 8.06 -4.80 11.02
C ILE A 195 7.96 -3.28 10.92
N LEU A 196 6.75 -2.73 10.72
CA LEU A 196 6.53 -1.29 10.68
C LEU A 196 6.91 -0.63 12.01
N GLN A 197 6.54 -1.24 13.14
CA GLN A 197 6.95 -0.77 14.47
C GLN A 197 8.47 -0.93 14.71
N TYR A 198 9.05 -2.04 14.27
CA TYR A 198 10.46 -2.36 14.42
C TYR A 198 11.38 -1.44 13.61
N ASP A 199 11.00 -1.03 12.39
CA ASP A 199 11.81 -0.08 11.61
C ASP A 199 11.74 1.34 12.20
N LYS A 200 12.84 1.72 12.83
CA LYS A 200 13.03 3.03 13.47
C LYS A 200 13.30 4.15 12.47
N THR A 201 13.36 3.83 11.17
CA THR A 201 13.78 4.75 10.13
C THR A 201 12.64 5.13 9.19
N ALA A 202 12.42 6.43 9.03
CA ALA A 202 11.46 7.00 8.11
C ALA A 202 12.12 8.03 7.17
N LEU A 203 11.59 8.11 5.96
CA LEU A 203 11.68 9.29 5.12
C LEU A 203 10.84 10.41 5.77
N VAL A 204 11.37 11.62 5.82
CA VAL A 204 10.67 12.79 6.36
C VAL A 204 10.41 13.80 5.25
N ILE A 205 9.17 14.29 5.19
CA ILE A 205 8.70 15.31 4.24
C ILE A 205 8.01 16.40 5.05
N ASP A 206 8.23 17.68 4.77
CA ASP A 206 7.46 18.76 5.40
C ASP A 206 6.02 18.80 4.87
N ASP A 207 5.08 19.31 5.68
CA ASP A 207 3.66 19.33 5.32
C ASP A 207 3.39 20.09 4.03
N LEU A 208 4.00 21.25 3.81
CA LEU A 208 3.79 22.04 2.59
C LEU A 208 4.22 21.26 1.33
N THR A 209 5.40 20.62 1.37
CA THR A 209 5.86 19.73 0.29
C THR A 209 4.90 18.55 0.12
N TYR A 210 4.46 17.91 1.21
CA TYR A 210 3.54 16.76 1.14
C TYR A 210 2.20 17.14 0.50
N GLN A 211 1.56 18.24 0.92
CA GLN A 211 0.29 18.71 0.34
C GLN A 211 0.42 19.04 -1.16
N GLU A 212 1.54 19.65 -1.57
CA GLU A 212 1.78 19.93 -2.99
C GLU A 212 2.01 18.64 -3.80
N LEU A 213 2.74 17.64 -3.27
CA LEU A 213 2.84 16.32 -3.91
C LEU A 213 1.46 15.64 -3.99
N ALA A 214 0.68 15.68 -2.90
CA ALA A 214 -0.64 15.07 -2.82
C ALA A 214 -1.61 15.65 -3.86
N ARG A 215 -1.57 16.96 -4.13
CA ARG A 215 -2.41 17.59 -5.17
C ARG A 215 -2.18 17.01 -6.56
N TYR A 216 -0.94 16.67 -6.90
CA TYR A 216 -0.58 16.18 -8.24
C TYR A 216 -0.39 14.65 -8.31
N ARG A 217 -0.69 13.92 -7.22
CA ARG A 217 -0.25 12.53 -7.01
C ARG A 217 -0.51 11.57 -8.17
N PHE A 218 -1.73 11.54 -8.69
CA PHE A 218 -2.11 10.66 -9.79
C PHE A 218 -1.35 10.98 -11.09
N TRP A 219 -1.32 12.26 -11.48
CA TRP A 219 -0.62 12.70 -12.69
C TRP A 219 0.90 12.48 -12.59
N THR A 220 1.51 12.84 -11.46
CA THR A 220 2.96 12.67 -11.30
C THR A 220 3.36 11.20 -11.23
N ARG A 221 2.54 10.33 -10.64
CA ARG A 221 2.73 8.86 -10.69
C ARG A 221 2.84 8.35 -12.13
N ASP A 222 1.91 8.73 -13.00
CA ASP A 222 1.89 8.30 -14.41
C ASP A 222 3.08 8.86 -15.19
N VAL A 223 3.50 10.10 -14.91
CA VAL A 223 4.69 10.70 -15.51
C VAL A 223 5.98 9.97 -15.07
N ILE A 224 6.08 9.57 -13.79
CA ILE A 224 7.20 8.75 -13.30
C ILE A 224 7.23 7.39 -13.99
N LEU A 225 6.08 6.72 -14.12
CA LEU A 225 5.96 5.43 -14.81
C LEU A 225 6.37 5.54 -16.29
N LYS A 226 5.90 6.56 -17.01
CA LYS A 226 6.28 6.82 -18.39
C LYS A 226 7.78 7.15 -18.53
N ALA A 227 8.36 7.89 -17.58
CA ALA A 227 9.79 8.16 -17.58
C ALA A 227 10.61 6.88 -17.31
N TRP A 228 10.13 5.98 -16.45
CA TRP A 228 10.74 4.66 -16.22
C TRP A 228 10.60 3.74 -17.44
N PHE A 229 9.45 3.74 -18.12
CA PHE A 229 9.25 3.03 -19.41
C PHE A 229 10.36 3.38 -20.40
N ASN A 230 10.52 4.68 -20.65
CA ASN A 230 11.48 5.21 -21.61
C ASN A 230 12.91 4.85 -21.21
N TYR A 231 13.26 4.92 -19.91
CA TYR A 231 14.57 4.50 -19.41
C TYR A 231 14.84 3.01 -19.63
N CYS A 232 13.87 2.15 -19.38
CA CYS A 232 13.98 0.72 -19.62
C CYS A 232 14.09 0.40 -21.13
N LEU A 233 13.32 1.09 -21.97
CA LEU A 233 13.36 0.96 -23.43
C LEU A 233 14.70 1.44 -24.01
N GLU A 234 15.26 2.56 -23.54
CA GLU A 234 16.60 3.05 -23.89
C GLU A 234 17.74 2.11 -23.41
N GLY A 235 17.47 1.27 -22.40
CA GLY A 235 18.37 0.23 -21.92
C GLY A 235 18.39 -0.99 -22.86
N GLU A 236 17.23 -1.58 -23.13
CA GLU A 236 17.13 -2.80 -23.95
C GLU A 236 17.31 -2.55 -25.45
N SER A 237 16.87 -1.40 -25.99
CA SER A 237 17.10 -1.08 -27.42
C SER A 237 18.60 -1.04 -27.79
N LYS A 238 19.48 -0.70 -26.85
CA LYS A 238 20.95 -0.78 -27.04
C LYS A 238 21.50 -2.20 -27.01
N ARG A 239 20.71 -3.17 -26.55
CA ARG A 239 21.07 -4.59 -26.43
C ARG A 239 20.46 -5.42 -27.57
N ASN A 240 19.24 -5.09 -27.99
CA ASN A 240 18.43 -5.88 -28.93
C ASN A 240 17.55 -4.98 -29.81
N ASN A 241 17.73 -5.05 -31.13
CA ASN A 241 16.87 -4.38 -32.12
C ASN A 241 15.54 -5.15 -32.34
N SER A 242 14.68 -5.29 -31.32
CA SER A 242 13.46 -6.10 -31.42
C SER A 242 12.19 -5.42 -30.88
N THR A 243 11.19 -5.28 -31.75
CA THR A 243 9.83 -4.76 -31.45
C THR A 243 9.10 -5.59 -30.37
N SER A 244 9.48 -6.85 -30.18
CA SER A 244 8.93 -7.71 -29.12
C SER A 244 9.18 -7.17 -27.71
N ILE A 245 10.23 -6.37 -27.54
CA ILE A 245 10.64 -5.78 -26.24
C ILE A 245 9.70 -4.65 -25.84
N GLU A 246 9.22 -3.84 -26.80
CA GLU A 246 8.21 -2.80 -26.54
C GLU A 246 6.89 -3.42 -26.06
N ILE A 247 6.46 -4.51 -26.70
CA ILE A 247 5.26 -5.27 -26.30
C ILE A 247 5.43 -5.88 -24.91
N LEU A 248 6.61 -6.44 -24.60
CA LEU A 248 6.90 -6.99 -23.28
C LEU A 248 6.95 -5.90 -22.21
N LEU A 249 7.58 -4.76 -22.48
CA LEU A 249 7.58 -3.59 -21.59
C LEU A 249 6.19 -3.02 -21.37
N PHE A 250 5.37 -2.95 -22.42
CA PHE A 250 3.99 -2.48 -22.31
C PHE A 250 3.15 -3.44 -21.46
N LYS A 251 3.40 -4.76 -21.53
CA LYS A 251 2.79 -5.74 -20.61
C LYS A 251 3.32 -5.62 -19.18
N LEU A 252 4.64 -5.42 -18.99
CA LEU A 252 5.27 -5.23 -17.68
C LEU A 252 4.78 -3.98 -16.96
N LEU A 253 4.67 -2.85 -17.68
CA LEU A 253 4.04 -1.64 -17.14
C LEU A 253 2.53 -1.76 -17.09
N GLY A 254 1.92 -2.57 -17.96
CA GLY A 254 0.59 -3.14 -17.76
C GLY A 254 0.47 -3.65 -16.34
N TYR A 255 1.23 -4.67 -15.92
CA TYR A 255 1.18 -5.19 -14.54
C TYR A 255 1.47 -4.16 -13.41
N ILE A 256 2.15 -3.05 -13.69
CA ILE A 256 2.40 -1.97 -12.70
C ILE A 256 1.28 -0.89 -12.72
N TYR A 257 0.53 -0.79 -13.82
CA TYR A 257 -0.58 0.13 -14.08
C TYR A 257 -1.94 -0.53 -13.85
N THR A 258 -2.20 -1.64 -14.55
CA THR A 258 -3.05 -2.76 -14.10
C THR A 258 -2.37 -3.52 -12.95
N SER A 259 -2.01 -2.78 -11.91
CA SER A 259 -2.35 -3.23 -10.58
C SER A 259 -3.88 -3.30 -10.53
N ASP A 260 -4.43 -4.39 -11.06
CA ASP A 260 -5.61 -5.03 -10.51
C ASP A 260 -5.11 -5.69 -9.20
N LEU A 261 -5.35 -5.22 -7.98
CA LEU A 261 -6.38 -4.32 -7.41
C LEU A 261 -7.84 -4.61 -7.81
N ALA A 262 -8.08 -5.51 -8.75
CA ALA A 262 -9.31 -6.28 -8.78
C ALA A 262 -9.42 -7.04 -7.45
N ARG A 263 -10.23 -6.48 -6.54
CA ARG A 263 -10.88 -7.11 -5.37
C ARG A 263 -10.29 -8.48 -5.04
N ASP A 264 -9.20 -8.51 -4.28
CA ASP A 264 -8.43 -9.74 -4.05
C ASP A 264 -9.34 -10.85 -3.49
N PRO A 265 -9.70 -11.90 -4.27
CA PRO A 265 -10.70 -12.86 -3.83
C PRO A 265 -10.26 -13.64 -2.59
N LEU A 266 -8.94 -13.71 -2.32
CA LEU A 266 -8.39 -14.46 -1.19
C LEU A 266 -8.26 -13.61 0.08
N LEU A 267 -7.95 -12.31 -0.03
CA LEU A 267 -8.10 -11.41 1.12
C LEU A 267 -9.58 -11.25 1.48
N ILE A 268 -10.43 -11.05 0.47
CA ILE A 268 -11.89 -11.02 0.64
C ILE A 268 -12.42 -12.35 1.20
N SER A 269 -11.84 -13.51 0.85
CA SER A 269 -12.22 -14.77 1.49
C SER A 269 -11.79 -14.81 2.95
N HIS A 270 -10.59 -14.35 3.33
CA HIS A 270 -10.21 -14.30 4.75
C HIS A 270 -11.15 -13.42 5.60
N TYR A 271 -11.68 -12.32 5.05
CA TYR A 271 -12.74 -11.55 5.73
C TYR A 271 -14.09 -12.27 5.73
N ARG A 272 -14.42 -13.02 4.68
CA ARG A 272 -15.62 -13.89 4.68
C ARG A 272 -15.50 -14.98 5.75
N ASP A 273 -14.37 -15.67 5.81
CA ASP A 273 -14.06 -16.71 6.81
C ASP A 273 -14.17 -16.13 8.23
N LEU A 274 -13.56 -14.96 8.48
CA LEU A 274 -13.70 -14.21 9.74
C LEU A 274 -15.17 -13.88 10.07
N TYR A 275 -15.93 -13.35 9.11
CA TYR A 275 -17.31 -12.93 9.35
C TYR A 275 -18.27 -14.14 9.49
N GLU A 276 -17.92 -15.29 8.92
CA GLU A 276 -18.59 -16.55 9.20
C GLU A 276 -18.28 -17.07 10.62
N GLU A 277 -17.03 -16.99 11.07
CA GLU A 277 -16.58 -17.34 12.43
C GLU A 277 -17.26 -16.46 13.50
N LEU A 278 -17.21 -15.13 13.33
CA LEU A 278 -17.79 -14.17 14.29
C LEU A 278 -19.33 -14.07 14.21
N GLY A 279 -19.95 -14.70 13.22
CA GLY A 279 -21.37 -14.50 12.92
C GLY A 279 -21.72 -13.09 12.41
N ALA A 280 -20.73 -12.31 11.98
CA ALA A 280 -20.85 -10.95 11.46
C ALA A 280 -21.47 -10.91 10.05
N LYS A 281 -22.72 -11.38 9.94
CA LYS A 281 -23.45 -11.60 8.68
C LYS A 281 -24.65 -10.69 8.50
N ILE A 282 -24.61 -9.48 9.09
CA ILE A 282 -25.62 -8.45 8.87
C ILE A 282 -25.17 -7.58 7.70
N CYS A 283 -26.02 -7.36 6.70
CA CYS A 283 -25.72 -6.40 5.64
C CYS A 283 -25.68 -4.97 6.19
N VAL A 284 -24.60 -4.25 5.92
CA VAL A 284 -24.42 -2.86 6.38
C VAL A 284 -25.47 -1.89 5.81
N TYR A 285 -26.00 -2.16 4.62
CA TYR A 285 -26.93 -1.29 3.91
C TYR A 285 -28.40 -1.51 4.25
N THR A 286 -28.79 -2.75 4.59
CA THR A 286 -30.21 -3.14 4.81
C THR A 286 -30.50 -3.53 6.26
N GLY A 287 -29.48 -3.83 7.08
CA GLY A 287 -29.66 -4.44 8.40
C GLY A 287 -30.15 -5.90 8.34
N ASN A 288 -30.29 -6.49 7.15
CA ASN A 288 -30.76 -7.87 7.00
C ASN A 288 -29.69 -8.87 7.42
N LEU A 289 -30.09 -9.91 8.15
CA LEU A 289 -29.25 -11.07 8.42
C LEU A 289 -29.14 -11.95 7.16
N ILE A 290 -27.92 -12.09 6.65
CA ILE A 290 -27.56 -12.99 5.55
C ILE A 290 -27.64 -14.43 6.07
N LYS A 291 -28.54 -15.22 5.48
CA LYS A 291 -28.83 -16.59 5.90
C LYS A 291 -27.61 -17.50 5.72
N SER A 292 -27.44 -18.48 6.61
CA SER A 292 -26.36 -19.45 6.49
C SER A 292 -26.48 -20.23 5.17
N GLY A 293 -25.38 -20.33 4.41
CA GLY A 293 -25.35 -20.95 3.08
C GLY A 293 -25.88 -20.08 1.93
N ALA A 294 -26.32 -18.84 2.19
CA ALA A 294 -26.60 -17.88 1.12
C ALA A 294 -25.29 -17.23 0.64
N ASP A 295 -25.15 -17.04 -0.68
CA ASP A 295 -24.01 -16.32 -1.24
C ASP A 295 -24.09 -14.82 -0.90
N TYR A 296 -22.96 -14.24 -0.54
CA TYR A 296 -22.86 -12.83 -0.19
C TYR A 296 -21.50 -12.23 -0.53
N HIS A 297 -21.52 -10.93 -0.78
CA HIS A 297 -20.34 -10.17 -1.06
C HIS A 297 -19.81 -9.50 0.21
N ILE A 298 -18.49 -9.36 0.28
CA ILE A 298 -17.86 -8.33 1.09
C ILE A 298 -17.75 -7.09 0.19
N ASP A 299 -18.39 -5.99 0.59
CA ASP A 299 -18.35 -4.72 -0.12
C ASP A 299 -17.46 -3.69 0.60
N HIS A 300 -16.88 -2.78 -0.19
CA HIS A 300 -16.09 -1.66 0.31
C HIS A 300 -16.99 -0.45 0.57
N LEU A 301 -17.20 -0.06 1.83
CA LEU A 301 -18.05 1.07 2.21
C LEU A 301 -17.67 2.35 1.47
N LEU A 302 -16.38 2.71 1.54
CA LEU A 302 -15.78 3.75 0.71
C LEU A 302 -15.18 3.08 -0.53
N PRO A 303 -15.45 3.61 -1.74
CA PRO A 303 -15.19 2.90 -2.99
C PRO A 303 -13.69 2.61 -3.18
N TRP A 304 -13.38 1.32 -3.33
CA TRP A 304 -12.00 0.82 -3.34
C TRP A 304 -11.10 1.56 -4.36
N SER A 305 -11.64 1.93 -5.54
CA SER A 305 -10.91 2.68 -6.58
C SER A 305 -10.38 4.06 -6.16
N TYR A 306 -10.88 4.61 -5.04
CA TYR A 306 -10.45 5.91 -4.50
C TYR A 306 -9.97 5.82 -3.04
N TYR A 307 -10.31 4.74 -2.34
CA TYR A 307 -9.93 4.46 -0.97
C TYR A 307 -9.55 2.97 -0.85
N PRO A 308 -8.31 2.58 -1.21
CA PRO A 308 -7.93 1.20 -1.47
C PRO A 308 -7.65 0.37 -0.19
N ILE A 309 -8.38 0.65 0.89
CA ILE A 309 -8.16 0.08 2.23
C ILE A 309 -9.01 -1.17 2.42
N ASN A 310 -8.36 -2.34 2.50
CA ASN A 310 -8.98 -3.65 2.76
C ASN A 310 -8.90 -4.00 4.26
N ARG A 311 -9.73 -3.35 5.08
CA ARG A 311 -9.74 -3.49 6.54
C ARG A 311 -11.17 -3.63 7.05
N PHE A 312 -11.39 -4.23 8.22
CA PHE A 312 -12.75 -4.55 8.71
C PHE A 312 -13.67 -3.31 8.81
N TRP A 313 -13.10 -2.11 9.04
CA TRP A 313 -13.86 -0.85 9.06
C TRP A 313 -14.24 -0.30 7.68
N ASN A 314 -13.74 -0.89 6.59
CA ASN A 314 -14.14 -0.56 5.23
C ASN A 314 -14.77 -1.76 4.49
N LEU A 315 -14.69 -2.98 5.05
CA LEU A 315 -15.13 -4.23 4.43
C LEU A 315 -16.35 -4.79 5.16
N TYR A 316 -17.52 -4.79 4.54
CA TYR A 316 -18.78 -5.17 5.17
C TYR A 316 -19.54 -6.24 4.39
N PRO A 317 -20.31 -7.12 5.05
CA PRO A 317 -21.28 -7.97 4.36
C PRO A 317 -22.31 -7.13 3.58
N SER A 318 -22.71 -7.61 2.40
CA SER A 318 -23.71 -6.98 1.54
C SER A 318 -24.38 -8.01 0.63
N GLU A 319 -25.68 -7.86 0.37
CA GLU A 319 -26.35 -8.62 -0.68
C GLU A 319 -25.69 -8.31 -2.05
N PRO A 320 -25.44 -9.31 -2.93
CA PRO A 320 -24.78 -9.08 -4.21
C PRO A 320 -25.42 -7.99 -5.09
N SER A 321 -26.76 -7.92 -5.11
CA SER A 321 -27.54 -6.93 -5.85
C SER A 321 -27.25 -5.50 -5.39
N ILE A 322 -27.03 -5.28 -4.10
CA ILE A 322 -26.78 -3.96 -3.52
C ILE A 322 -25.34 -3.50 -3.79
N ASN A 323 -24.36 -4.37 -3.62
CA ASN A 323 -22.97 -4.10 -4.01
C ASN A 323 -22.88 -3.72 -5.50
N ILE A 324 -23.58 -4.45 -6.38
CA ILE A 324 -23.63 -4.14 -7.82
C ILE A 324 -24.30 -2.78 -8.09
N LYS A 325 -25.46 -2.49 -7.47
CA LYS A 325 -26.13 -1.17 -7.58
C LYS A 325 -25.24 -0.02 -7.08
N LYS A 326 -24.52 -0.21 -5.96
CA LYS A 326 -23.62 0.80 -5.38
C LYS A 326 -22.42 1.07 -6.29
N SER A 327 -21.74 0.02 -6.77
CA SER A 327 -20.52 0.15 -7.57
C SER A 327 -19.49 1.06 -6.87
N ASN A 328 -18.92 2.02 -7.60
CA ASN A 328 -17.95 3.02 -7.08
C ASN A 328 -18.59 4.28 -6.46
N ASN A 329 -19.92 4.32 -6.25
CA ASN A 329 -20.57 5.45 -5.60
C ASN A 329 -20.35 5.44 -4.07
N ILE A 330 -20.32 6.64 -3.47
CA ILE A 330 -20.18 6.84 -2.03
C ILE A 330 -21.57 6.76 -1.37
N PRO A 331 -21.77 5.96 -0.31
CA PRO A 331 -23.08 5.87 0.35
C PRO A 331 -23.50 7.17 1.04
N GLU A 332 -24.81 7.42 1.10
CA GLU A 332 -25.40 8.44 1.97
C GLU A 332 -25.17 8.06 3.44
N TRP A 333 -24.60 8.98 4.23
CA TRP A 333 -24.31 8.70 5.63
C TRP A 333 -25.56 9.02 6.48
N THR A 334 -26.44 8.03 6.60
CA THR A 334 -27.64 8.09 7.44
C THR A 334 -27.36 7.52 8.84
N ASP A 335 -28.19 7.87 9.82
CA ASP A 335 -28.09 7.30 11.18
C ASP A 335 -28.23 5.76 11.16
N PHE A 336 -29.10 5.23 10.30
CA PHE A 336 -29.27 3.79 10.08
C PHE A 336 -27.98 3.12 9.56
N LEU A 337 -27.31 3.72 8.58
CA LEU A 337 -26.05 3.21 8.07
C LEU A 337 -24.96 3.27 9.17
N GLU A 338 -24.93 4.35 9.95
CA GLU A 338 -23.98 4.48 11.06
C GLU A 338 -24.22 3.44 12.18
N GLU A 339 -25.47 3.16 12.53
CA GLU A 339 -25.84 2.13 13.51
C GLU A 339 -25.34 0.74 13.07
N ASN A 340 -25.53 0.39 11.80
CA ASN A 340 -25.05 -0.88 11.23
C ASN A 340 -23.52 -0.94 11.19
N ILE A 341 -22.86 0.14 10.77
CA ILE A 341 -21.38 0.25 10.78
C ILE A 341 -20.85 0.09 12.21
N ARG A 342 -21.44 0.79 13.19
CA ARG A 342 -21.04 0.71 14.61
C ARG A 342 -21.21 -0.70 15.15
N SER A 343 -22.34 -1.35 14.87
CA SER A 343 -22.62 -2.72 15.30
C SER A 343 -21.59 -3.72 14.75
N HIS A 344 -21.23 -3.60 13.47
CA HIS A 344 -20.18 -4.42 12.84
C HIS A 344 -18.80 -4.16 13.45
N ILE A 345 -18.43 -2.90 13.66
CA ILE A 345 -17.17 -2.51 14.31
C ILE A 345 -17.12 -3.04 15.75
N GLN A 346 -18.20 -2.91 16.53
CA GLN A 346 -18.28 -3.42 17.90
C GLN A 346 -18.09 -4.93 17.98
N LEU A 347 -18.69 -5.70 17.05
CA LEU A 347 -18.53 -7.16 16.97
C LEU A 347 -17.11 -7.57 16.57
N CYS A 348 -16.43 -6.80 15.71
CA CYS A 348 -15.00 -6.99 15.46
C CYS A 348 -14.18 -6.65 16.72
N LEU A 349 -14.50 -5.55 17.40
CA LEU A 349 -13.80 -5.12 18.61
C LEU A 349 -14.07 -6.01 19.84
N SER A 350 -15.10 -6.85 19.85
CA SER A 350 -15.24 -7.89 20.89
C SER A 350 -14.27 -9.07 20.71
N HIS A 351 -13.55 -9.10 19.58
CA HIS A 351 -12.58 -10.13 19.20
C HIS A 351 -11.24 -9.49 18.75
N LYS A 352 -10.76 -8.46 19.47
CA LYS A 352 -9.53 -7.70 19.10
C LYS A 352 -8.27 -8.55 19.04
N GLU A 353 -8.25 -9.65 19.80
CA GLU A 353 -7.20 -10.66 19.83
C GLU A 353 -7.20 -11.56 18.59
N HIS A 354 -8.28 -11.59 17.80
CA HIS A 354 -8.29 -12.31 16.53
C HIS A 354 -7.23 -11.72 15.59
N PRO A 355 -6.30 -12.52 15.02
CA PRO A 355 -5.12 -12.01 14.35
C PRO A 355 -5.39 -10.99 13.23
N LEU A 356 -6.43 -11.19 12.43
CA LEU A 356 -6.79 -10.27 11.34
C LEU A 356 -7.26 -8.89 11.89
N ILE A 357 -8.02 -8.88 12.99
CA ILE A 357 -8.53 -7.65 13.61
C ILE A 357 -7.40 -6.94 14.37
N TYR A 358 -6.53 -7.70 15.05
CA TYR A 358 -5.34 -7.16 15.69
C TYR A 358 -4.39 -6.49 14.67
N ASN A 359 -4.13 -7.14 13.54
CA ASN A 359 -3.32 -6.59 12.45
C ASN A 359 -3.95 -5.31 11.86
N ASP A 360 -5.26 -5.32 11.65
CA ASP A 360 -6.01 -4.16 11.19
C ASP A 360 -5.91 -2.98 12.16
N LEU A 361 -6.11 -3.20 13.46
CA LEU A 361 -5.99 -2.14 14.47
C LEU A 361 -4.55 -1.63 14.61
N ASN A 362 -3.54 -2.50 14.49
CA ASN A 362 -2.15 -2.06 14.41
C ASN A 362 -1.93 -1.19 13.18
N TYR A 363 -2.47 -1.57 12.02
CA TYR A 363 -2.41 -0.74 10.81
C TYR A 363 -3.09 0.62 11.05
N TYR A 364 -4.25 0.66 11.71
CA TYR A 364 -4.95 1.90 12.06
C TYR A 364 -4.10 2.81 12.95
N TYR A 365 -3.65 2.30 14.10
CA TYR A 365 -2.93 3.13 15.06
C TYR A 365 -1.53 3.52 14.61
N TYR A 366 -0.81 2.62 13.93
CA TYR A 366 0.52 2.92 13.40
C TYR A 366 0.45 3.84 12.17
N ASN A 367 -0.35 3.53 11.15
CA ASN A 367 -0.30 4.27 9.88
C ASN A 367 -1.19 5.51 9.88
N LEU A 368 -2.35 5.50 10.54
CA LEU A 368 -3.30 6.61 10.47
C LEU A 368 -3.20 7.53 11.71
N MET A 369 -3.10 6.96 12.91
CA MET A 369 -2.99 7.73 14.16
C MET A 369 -1.54 8.01 14.59
N LYS A 370 -0.55 7.42 13.91
CA LYS A 370 0.90 7.54 14.18
C LYS A 370 1.33 7.22 15.61
N ASN A 371 0.52 6.45 16.35
CA ASN A 371 0.79 6.06 17.72
C ASN A 371 1.38 4.65 17.75
N ARG A 372 2.68 4.55 18.07
CA ARG A 372 3.48 3.31 17.98
C ARG A 372 3.53 2.53 19.30
N ASP A 373 3.35 3.22 20.43
CA ASP A 373 3.51 2.67 21.77
C ASP A 373 2.15 2.33 22.42
N LEU A 374 1.07 2.34 21.64
CA LEU A 374 -0.28 2.12 22.12
C LEU A 374 -0.57 0.63 22.33
N ASP A 375 -0.91 0.27 23.56
CA ASP A 375 -1.54 -1.02 23.85
C ASP A 375 -3.01 -1.02 23.37
N ILE A 376 -3.23 -1.62 22.20
CA ILE A 376 -4.54 -1.73 21.55
C ILE A 376 -5.47 -2.70 22.30
N LEU A 377 -4.92 -3.76 22.88
CA LEU A 377 -5.70 -4.81 23.54
C LEU A 377 -6.35 -4.27 24.82
N ASN A 378 -5.59 -3.50 25.61
CA ASN A 378 -6.07 -2.87 26.85
C ASN A 378 -6.91 -1.59 26.63
N ARG A 379 -7.03 -1.09 25.39
CA ARG A 379 -7.83 0.12 25.09
C ARG A 379 -9.34 -0.17 25.00
N GLU A 380 -10.16 0.71 25.57
CA GLU A 380 -11.63 0.55 25.55
C GLU A 380 -12.21 0.50 24.12
N ASN A 381 -13.01 -0.54 23.82
CA ASN A 381 -13.66 -0.71 22.51
C ASN A 381 -14.49 0.50 22.09
N LYS A 382 -15.23 1.09 23.04
CA LYS A 382 -16.06 2.29 22.83
C LYS A 382 -15.27 3.52 22.39
N LEU A 383 -13.98 3.59 22.75
CA LEU A 383 -13.07 4.65 22.31
C LEU A 383 -12.56 4.36 20.90
N ILE A 384 -12.11 3.13 20.64
CA ILE A 384 -11.62 2.69 19.31
C ILE A 384 -12.72 2.85 18.25
N GLU A 385 -13.95 2.42 18.54
CA GLU A 385 -15.12 2.56 17.66
C GLU A 385 -15.40 4.03 17.30
N LYS A 386 -15.41 4.93 18.29
CA LYS A 386 -15.61 6.37 18.05
C LYS A 386 -14.53 6.96 17.16
N GLU A 387 -13.27 6.56 17.35
CA GLU A 387 -12.14 6.99 16.54
C GLU A 387 -12.31 6.52 15.09
N ILE A 388 -12.59 5.23 14.86
CA ILE A 388 -12.81 4.66 13.53
C ILE A 388 -14.01 5.32 12.82
N ILE A 389 -15.13 5.56 13.50
CA ILE A 389 -16.30 6.25 12.90
C ILE A 389 -15.96 7.70 12.53
N SER A 390 -15.27 8.43 13.41
CA SER A 390 -14.84 9.80 13.15
C SER A 390 -13.90 9.86 11.94
N PHE A 391 -12.97 8.91 11.85
CA PHE A 391 -12.09 8.72 10.71
C PHE A 391 -12.87 8.43 9.42
N LEU A 392 -13.75 7.42 9.38
CA LEU A 392 -14.57 7.10 8.21
C LEU A 392 -15.39 8.30 7.69
N LYS A 393 -15.96 9.11 8.60
CA LYS A 393 -16.66 10.36 8.25
C LYS A 393 -15.73 11.39 7.60
N SER A 394 -14.51 11.55 8.13
CA SER A 394 -13.46 12.41 7.56
C SER A 394 -13.06 11.95 6.16
N GLU A 395 -12.80 10.66 5.97
CA GLU A 395 -12.43 10.06 4.69
C GLU A 395 -13.55 10.22 3.66
N ARG A 396 -14.79 9.91 4.05
CA ARG A 396 -15.97 10.14 3.20
C ARG A 396 -16.06 11.58 2.72
N LYS A 397 -15.82 12.57 3.59
CA LYS A 397 -15.88 13.99 3.23
C LYS A 397 -14.84 14.33 2.14
N LYS A 398 -13.60 13.88 2.29
CA LYS A 398 -12.52 14.10 1.31
C LYS A 398 -12.81 13.42 -0.02
N LEU A 399 -13.37 12.20 0.02
CA LEU A 399 -13.72 11.46 -1.20
C LEU A 399 -14.86 12.13 -1.98
N LEU A 400 -15.83 12.74 -1.31
CA LEU A 400 -16.91 13.51 -1.98
C LEU A 400 -16.40 14.70 -2.80
N GLU A 401 -15.18 15.19 -2.55
CA GLU A 401 -14.55 16.27 -3.33
C GLU A 401 -13.86 15.77 -4.61
N ILE A 402 -13.57 14.46 -4.72
CA ILE A 402 -12.75 13.89 -5.81
C ILE A 402 -13.39 12.73 -6.58
N VAL A 403 -14.46 12.11 -6.08
CA VAL A 403 -15.13 10.97 -6.75
C VAL A 403 -16.20 11.48 -7.72
N PRO A 404 -16.02 11.35 -9.05
CA PRO A 404 -17.08 11.61 -10.01
C PRO A 404 -18.17 10.53 -9.91
N GLY A 405 -19.30 10.87 -9.28
CA GLY A 405 -20.42 9.94 -9.08
C GLY A 405 -21.61 10.58 -8.37
N ARG A 406 -22.69 9.81 -8.22
CA ARG A 406 -23.83 10.19 -7.37
C ARG A 406 -23.62 9.64 -5.96
N ILE A 407 -24.33 10.21 -4.98
CA ILE A 407 -24.44 9.57 -3.66
C ILE A 407 -25.30 8.30 -3.83
N PHE A 408 -24.80 7.15 -3.37
CA PHE A 408 -25.59 5.92 -3.32
C PHE A 408 -26.54 5.97 -2.14
N LYS A 409 -27.84 5.86 -2.42
CA LYS A 409 -28.87 5.73 -1.38
C LYS A 409 -29.18 4.24 -1.18
N PRO A 410 -28.88 3.66 -0.02
CA PRO A 410 -29.13 2.24 0.23
C PRO A 410 -30.63 1.88 0.36
N ILE A 411 -31.51 2.87 0.43
CA ILE A 411 -32.95 2.70 0.67
C ILE A 411 -33.75 3.44 -0.41
N GLU A 412 -34.22 2.69 -1.39
CA GLU A 412 -35.54 2.88 -2.00
C GLU A 412 -36.25 1.53 -1.86
N ASN A 413 -37.35 1.50 -1.12
CA ASN A 413 -38.26 0.35 -1.13
C ASN A 413 -39.04 0.43 -2.45
N ASP A 414 -38.68 -0.41 -3.43
CA ASP A 414 -39.39 -0.57 -4.71
C ASP A 414 -40.79 -1.25 -4.51
N ASN A 415 -41.55 -0.85 -3.49
CA ASN A 415 -42.79 -1.49 -3.01
C ASN A 415 -44.02 -0.56 -3.02
N GLU A 416 -44.08 0.47 -3.88
CA GLU A 416 -45.27 1.33 -4.02
C GLU A 416 -45.85 1.50 -5.45
N GLU A 417 -45.26 0.94 -6.52
CA GLU A 417 -45.82 1.11 -7.89
C GLU A 417 -46.65 -0.07 -8.46
N ASP A 418 -46.51 -1.30 -7.97
CA ASP A 418 -47.29 -2.47 -8.48
C ASP A 418 -48.69 -2.64 -7.83
N LEU A 419 -49.21 -1.60 -7.17
CA LEU A 419 -50.58 -1.55 -6.63
C LEU A 419 -51.41 -0.38 -7.20
N LYS A 420 -51.28 -0.09 -8.51
CA LYS A 420 -52.24 0.72 -9.31
C LYS A 420 -52.04 0.68 -10.84
N SER A 421 -52.39 -0.44 -11.49
CA SER A 421 -52.94 -0.42 -12.86
C SER A 421 -53.76 -1.69 -13.15
#